data_AF-A0A2M8EFU0-F1
#
_entry.id   AF-A0A2M8EFU0-F1
#
_cell.length_a   1.000
_cell.length_b   1.000
_cell.length_c   1.000
_cell.angle_alpha   90.00
_cell.angle_beta   90.00
_cell.angle_gamma   90.00
#
_symmetry.space_group_name_H-M   'P 1'
#
loop_
_entity.id
_entity.type
_entity.pdbx_description
1 polymer ?
#
loop_
_entity_poly.entity_id
_entity_poly.type
_entity_poly.pdbx_seq_one_letter_code
_entity_poly.pdbx_strand_id
1 'polypeptide(L)'
;MRLLIVAVGQRVPDWAQTAWDDYAKRFPFELKVELKAVKTEPRASKSLDVLYAAERSRIEAAIPKGCRIVALDEHGAPLTTMA
;
A
#
# COMPACT_ATOMS: atom_id res chain seq x y z
N MET A 1 3.96 2.04 18.11
CA MET A 1 3.41 2.70 16.91
C MET A 1 3.23 1.64 15.81
N ARG A 2 2.34 1.81 14.83
CA ARG A 2 2.13 0.82 13.76
C ARG A 2 2.11 1.50 12.40
N LEU A 3 2.84 0.94 11.44
CA LEU A 3 2.82 1.36 10.04
C LEU A 3 2.02 0.34 9.25
N LEU A 4 1.00 0.81 8.53
CA LEU A 4 0.17 -0.02 7.67
C LEU A 4 0.37 0.45 6.23
N ILE A 5 0.86 -0.44 5.38
CA ILE A 5 1.01 -0.22 3.96
C ILE A 5 -0.16 -0.92 3.27
N VAL A 6 -1.00 -0.16 2.59
CA VAL A 6 -2.10 -0.69 1.78
C VAL A 6 -1.68 -0.55 0.32
N ALA A 7 -1.54 -1.67 -0.38
CA ALA A 7 -1.05 -1.70 -1.76
C ALA A 7 -2.01 -2.49 -2.64
N VAL A 8 -2.20 -2.02 -3.88
CA VAL A 8 -3.01 -2.71 -4.88
C VAL A 8 -2.14 -3.72 -5.61
N GLY A 9 -2.57 -4.99 -5.64
CA GLY A 9 -1.85 -6.09 -6.26
C GLY A 9 -1.43 -7.15 -5.24
N GLN A 10 -1.90 -8.39 -5.46
CA GLN A 10 -1.63 -9.52 -4.56
C GLN A 10 -0.56 -10.48 -5.10
N ARG A 11 -0.19 -10.31 -6.38
CA ARG A 11 0.80 -11.13 -7.05
C ARG A 11 1.96 -10.24 -7.43
N VAL A 12 2.98 -10.24 -6.59
CA VAL A 12 4.26 -9.59 -6.87
C VAL A 12 5.27 -10.65 -7.31
N PRO A 13 6.27 -10.29 -8.12
CA PRO A 13 7.38 -11.20 -8.41
C PRO A 13 8.14 -11.60 -7.14
N ASP A 14 8.77 -12.77 -7.15
CA ASP A 14 9.50 -13.31 -5.99
C ASP A 14 10.60 -12.38 -5.47
N TRP A 15 11.29 -11.65 -6.36
CA TRP A 15 12.32 -10.70 -5.96
C TRP A 15 11.76 -9.55 -5.11
N ALA A 16 10.53 -9.12 -5.38
CA ALA A 16 9.88 -8.02 -4.66
C ALA A 16 9.43 -8.51 -3.27
N GLN A 17 8.90 -9.72 -3.19
CA GLN A 17 8.57 -10.37 -1.91
C GLN A 17 9.83 -10.55 -1.05
N THR A 18 10.92 -11.06 -1.65
CA THR A 18 12.20 -11.24 -0.96
C THR A 18 12.74 -9.92 -0.39
N ALA A 19 12.70 -8.85 -1.19
CA ALA A 19 13.12 -7.52 -0.73
C ALA A 19 12.23 -7.01 0.41
N TRP A 20 10.90 -7.16 0.28
CA TRP A 20 9.96 -6.80 1.34
C TRP A 20 10.30 -7.50 2.66
N ASP A 21 10.45 -8.82 2.64
CA ASP A 21 10.71 -9.61 3.86
C ASP A 21 12.05 -9.20 4.50
N ASP A 22 13.06 -8.86 3.68
CA ASP A 22 14.36 -8.40 4.16
C ASP A 22 14.31 -7.03 4.84
N TYR A 23 13.47 -6.10 4.39
CA TYR A 23 13.27 -4.81 5.06
C TYR A 23 12.33 -4.91 6.25
N ALA A 24 11.22 -5.65 6.12
CA ALA A 24 10.19 -5.75 7.16
C ALA A 24 10.75 -6.32 8.47
N LYS A 25 11.65 -7.32 8.39
CA LYS A 25 12.28 -7.92 9.58
C LYS A 25 13.25 -7.00 10.33
N ARG A 26 13.68 -5.87 9.72
CA ARG A 26 14.61 -4.91 10.34
C ARG A 26 13.91 -3.95 11.30
N PHE A 27 12.58 -3.87 11.26
CA PHE A 27 11.83 -2.99 12.15
C PHE A 27 11.77 -3.58 13.57
N PRO A 28 11.91 -2.75 14.62
CA PRO A 28 11.80 -3.22 15.99
C PRO A 28 10.35 -3.56 16.33
N PHE A 29 10.15 -4.39 17.35
CA PHE A 29 8.81 -4.86 17.76
C PHE A 29 7.85 -3.71 18.17
N GLU A 30 8.39 -2.61 18.70
CA GLU A 30 7.64 -1.41 19.06
C GLU A 30 7.07 -0.63 17.85
N LEU A 31 7.62 -0.87 16.65
CA LEU A 31 7.22 -0.27 15.38
C LEU A 31 6.86 -1.35 14.37
N LYS A 32 5.68 -1.96 14.56
CA LYS A 32 5.23 -3.02 13.67
C LYS A 32 4.85 -2.47 12.30
N VAL A 33 5.44 -3.03 11.25
CA VAL A 33 5.10 -2.76 9.84
C VAL A 33 4.25 -3.90 9.31
N GLU A 34 3.14 -3.56 8.65
CA GLU A 34 2.24 -4.55 8.07
C GLU A 34 1.83 -4.15 6.65
N LEU A 35 1.73 -5.16 5.77
CA LEU A 35 1.27 -5.01 4.40
C LEU A 35 -0.15 -5.59 4.24
N LYS A 36 -1.07 -4.80 3.71
CA LYS A 36 -2.39 -5.23 3.25
C LYS A 36 -2.47 -5.10 1.73
N ALA A 37 -2.24 -6.22 1.04
CA ALA A 37 -2.39 -6.31 -0.40
C ALA A 37 -3.88 -6.46 -0.79
N VAL A 38 -4.43 -5.47 -1.48
CA VAL A 38 -5.80 -5.49 -1.98
C VAL A 38 -5.84 -5.99 -3.43
N LYS A 39 -6.95 -6.63 -3.81
CA LYS A 39 -7.14 -7.18 -5.15
C LYS A 39 -7.24 -6.06 -6.20
N THR A 40 -6.40 -6.14 -7.24
CA THR A 40 -6.48 -5.33 -8.46
C THR A 40 -7.80 -5.58 -9.18
N GLU A 41 -8.41 -4.53 -9.72
CA GLU A 41 -9.60 -4.70 -10.55
C GLU A 41 -9.19 -5.18 -11.96
N PRO A 42 -9.79 -6.27 -12.49
CA PRO A 42 -9.49 -6.73 -13.84
C PRO A 42 -9.81 -5.66 -14.88
N ARG A 43 -8.81 -5.31 -15.68
CA ARG A 43 -8.93 -4.40 -16.83
C ARG A 43 -9.67 -5.12 -17.97
N ALA A 44 -11.00 -5.17 -17.88
CA ALA A 44 -11.88 -5.61 -18.95
C ALA A 44 -12.44 -4.38 -19.69
N SER A 45 -13.60 -4.48 -20.33
CA SER A 45 -14.30 -3.37 -21.01
C SER A 45 -14.84 -2.27 -20.07
N LYS A 46 -14.21 -2.05 -18.90
CA LYS A 46 -14.60 -1.05 -17.90
C LYS A 46 -13.84 0.25 -18.14
N SER A 47 -14.46 1.39 -17.84
CA SER A 47 -13.75 2.68 -17.83
C SER A 47 -12.77 2.75 -16.67
N LEU A 48 -11.75 3.60 -16.81
CA LEU A 48 -10.74 3.83 -15.76
C LEU A 48 -11.38 4.27 -14.43
N ASP A 49 -12.38 5.14 -14.48
CA ASP A 49 -13.08 5.63 -13.28
C ASP A 49 -13.72 4.49 -12.47
N VAL A 50 -14.30 3.50 -13.15
CA VAL A 50 -14.90 2.33 -12.49
C VAL A 50 -13.83 1.45 -11.85
N LEU A 51 -12.68 1.27 -12.52
CA LEU A 51 -11.55 0.52 -11.98
C LEU A 51 -11.00 1.19 -10.72
N TYR A 52 -10.74 2.50 -10.79
CA TYR A 52 -10.23 3.28 -9.67
C TYR A 52 -11.21 3.36 -8.51
N ALA A 53 -12.51 3.51 -8.76
CA ALA A 53 -13.53 3.50 -7.70
C ALA A 53 -13.56 2.15 -6.96
N ALA A 54 -13.44 1.03 -7.68
CA ALA A 54 -13.40 -0.30 -7.08
C ALA A 54 -12.14 -0.51 -6.22
N GLU A 55 -10.97 -0.09 -6.71
CA GLU A 55 -9.71 -0.18 -5.98
C GLU A 55 -9.69 0.76 -4.77
N ARG A 56 -10.18 1.98 -4.92
CA ARG A 56 -10.37 2.95 -3.83
C ARG A 56 -11.21 2.37 -2.69
N SER A 57 -12.36 1.77 -3.01
CA SER A 57 -13.23 1.16 -2.00
C SER A 57 -12.52 0.07 -1.19
N ARG A 58 -11.68 -0.75 -1.86
CA ARG A 58 -10.87 -1.78 -1.18
C ARG A 58 -9.77 -1.20 -0.30
N ILE A 59 -9.12 -0.13 -0.76
CA ILE A 59 -8.10 0.59 0.00
C ILE A 59 -8.72 1.19 1.27
N GLU A 60 -9.81 1.94 1.12
CA GLU A 60 -10.51 2.58 2.24
C GLU A 60 -10.98 1.55 3.28
N ALA A 61 -11.49 0.41 2.84
CA ALA A 61 -11.89 -0.69 3.74
C ALA A 61 -10.71 -1.34 4.50
N ALA A 62 -9.49 -1.24 3.97
CA ALA A 62 -8.30 -1.79 4.61
C ALA A 62 -7.70 -0.86 5.69
N ILE A 63 -8.05 0.43 5.68
CA ILE A 63 -7.52 1.47 6.57
C ILE A 63 -8.36 1.56 7.86
N PRO A 64 -7.78 1.30 9.06
CA PRO A 64 -8.49 1.49 10.32
C PRO A 64 -8.87 2.96 10.56
N LYS A 65 -9.93 3.20 11.32
CA LYS A 65 -10.32 4.54 11.75
C LYS A 65 -9.23 5.18 12.62
N GLY A 66 -9.02 6.48 12.45
CA GLY A 66 -8.04 7.26 13.22
C GLY A 66 -6.58 7.12 12.75
N CYS A 67 -6.32 6.40 11.66
CA CYS A 67 -5.00 6.38 11.04
C CYS A 67 -4.68 7.72 10.36
N ARG A 68 -3.44 8.17 10.52
CA ARG A 68 -2.88 9.20 9.62
C ARG A 68 -2.67 8.55 8.25
N ILE A 69 -3.28 9.12 7.22
CA ILE A 69 -3.16 8.63 5.84
C ILE A 69 -2.03 9.39 5.15
N VAL A 70 -1.12 8.63 4.55
CA VAL A 70 -0.06 9.14 3.67
C VAL A 70 -0.21 8.43 2.33
N ALA A 71 -0.51 9.17 1.27
CA ALA A 71 -0.61 8.63 -0.08
C ALA A 71 0.73 8.78 -0.80
N LEU A 72 1.16 7.73 -1.50
CA LEU A 72 2.30 7.77 -2.40
C LEU A 72 1.79 8.15 -3.78
N ASP A 73 2.08 9.37 -4.20
CA ASP A 73 1.65 9.95 -5.48
C ASP A 73 2.82 10.70 -6.11
N GLU A 74 2.97 10.60 -7.41
CA GLU A 74 4.07 11.23 -8.18
C GLU A 74 4.00 12.76 -8.19
N HIS A 75 2.83 13.34 -7.93
CA HIS A 75 2.63 14.77 -7.75
C HIS A 75 2.71 15.22 -6.28
N GLY A 76 3.06 14.31 -5.37
CA GLY A 76 3.20 14.58 -3.95
C GLY A 76 4.42 15.44 -3.59
N ALA A 77 4.59 15.70 -2.29
CA ALA A 77 5.74 16.47 -1.80
C ALA A 77 7.05 15.66 -1.98
N PRO A 78 8.09 16.24 -2.62
CA PRO A 78 9.39 15.57 -2.79
C PRO A 78 10.18 15.63 -1.48
N LEU A 79 10.06 14.58 -0.66
CA LEU A 79 10.76 14.49 0.61
C LEU A 79 12.16 13.88 0.43
N THR A 80 13.10 14.31 1.28
CA THR A 80 14.41 13.67 1.43
C THR A 80 14.41 12.81 2.70
N THR A 81 15.44 11.99 2.90
CA THR A 81 15.57 11.18 4.12
C THR A 81 15.62 12.01 5.42
N MET A 82 16.04 13.28 5.34
CA MET A 82 16.21 14.18 6.49
C MET A 82 15.07 15.21 6.62
N ALA A 83 13.98 15.03 5.87
CA ALA A 83 12.83 15.94 5.86
C ALA A 83 11.97 15.88 7.13
#